data_AF-E9GYD7-F1
#
_entry.id   AF-E9GYD7-F1
#
_cell.length_a   1.000
_cell.length_b   1.000
_cell.length_c   1.000
_cell.angle_alpha   90.00
_cell.angle_beta   90.00
_cell.angle_gamma   90.00
#
_symmetry.space_group_name_H-M   'P 1'
#
loop_
_entity.id
_entity.type
_entity.pdbx_description
1 polymer ?
#
loop_
_entity_poly.entity_id
_entity_poly.type
_entity_poly.pdbx_seq_one_letter_code
_entity_poly.pdbx_strand_id
1 'polypeptide(L)'
;GIWRIPINEIDRPGCFASHMGRSAALLLDVLRETRDHRLLMELALALQPEPEPDKKYLFDSEREQQASLALSLMVQVLRSRLQEIKDSS
;
A
#
# COMPACT_ATOMS: atom_id res chain seq x y z
N GLY A 1 -34.98 9.88 22.57
CA GLY A 1 -33.94 8.83 22.59
C GLY A 1 -32.72 9.39 21.91
N ILE A 2 -31.55 9.30 22.54
CA ILE A 2 -30.30 9.80 21.98
C ILE A 2 -29.88 8.82 20.89
N TRP A 3 -29.90 9.27 19.63
CA TRP A 3 -29.32 8.53 18.51
C TRP A 3 -27.81 8.50 18.72
N ARG A 4 -27.25 7.33 19.06
CA ARG A 4 -25.81 7.13 19.19
C ARG A 4 -25.29 6.61 17.86
N ILE A 5 -24.49 7.42 17.17
CA ILE A 5 -23.70 6.98 16.02
C ILE A 5 -22.75 5.88 16.53
N PRO A 6 -22.73 4.69 15.93
CA PRO A 6 -21.78 3.64 16.32
C PRO A 6 -20.35 4.18 16.16
N ILE A 7 -19.61 4.21 17.27
CA ILE A 7 -18.27 4.81 17.38
C ILE A 7 -17.26 4.21 16.38
N ASN A 8 -17.54 3.00 15.89
CA ASN A 8 -16.69 2.27 14.95
C ASN A 8 -16.67 2.88 13.53
N GLU A 9 -17.58 3.81 13.22
CA GLU A 9 -17.70 4.46 11.90
C GLU A 9 -17.35 5.95 11.92
N ILE A 10 -16.89 6.49 13.06
CA ILE A 10 -16.53 7.91 13.11
C ILE A 10 -15.13 8.07 12.51
N ASP A 11 -15.12 8.52 11.26
CA ASP A 11 -13.99 8.98 10.46
C ASP A 11 -13.29 10.18 11.15
N ARG A 12 -12.65 9.93 12.30
CA ARG A 12 -11.88 10.95 13.01
C ARG A 12 -10.49 11.01 12.36
N PRO A 13 -10.03 12.20 11.92
CA PRO A 13 -8.61 12.36 11.58
C PRO A 13 -7.77 11.94 12.79
N GLY A 14 -6.95 10.90 12.62
CA GLY A 14 -6.12 10.31 13.68
C GLY A 14 -6.54 8.91 14.15
N CYS A 15 -7.44 8.20 13.45
CA CYS A 15 -7.67 6.78 13.73
C CYS A 15 -6.48 5.93 13.28
N PHE A 16 -6.28 4.78 13.91
CA PHE A 16 -5.16 3.86 13.62
C PHE A 16 -5.05 3.52 12.13
N ALA A 17 -6.19 3.26 11.48
CA ALA A 17 -6.23 2.93 10.06
C ALA A 17 -5.68 4.06 9.17
N SER A 18 -6.04 5.32 9.44
CA SER A 18 -5.49 6.46 8.71
C SER A 18 -3.97 6.60 8.89
N HIS A 19 -3.45 6.31 10.09
CA HIS A 19 -2.00 6.32 10.33
C HIS A 19 -1.29 5.22 9.55
N MET A 20 -1.84 4.01 9.58
CA MET A 20 -1.32 2.87 8.82
C MET A 20 -1.34 3.13 7.31
N GLY A 21 -2.43 3.72 6.79
CA GLY A 21 -2.55 4.10 5.39
C GLY A 21 -1.41 5.05 4.97
N ARG A 22 -1.14 6.08 5.78
CA ARG A 22 -0.01 7.00 5.54
C ARG A 22 1.35 6.32 5.64
N SER A 23 1.55 5.43 6.61
CA SER A 23 2.80 4.68 6.76
C SER A 23 3.06 3.75 5.56
N ALA A 24 2.03 3.08 5.05
CA ALA A 24 2.15 2.23 3.85
C ALA A 24 2.40 3.06 2.58
N ALA A 25 1.76 4.23 2.45
CA ALA A 25 2.03 5.16 1.35
C ALA A 25 3.47 5.69 1.37
N LEU A 26 3.99 6.07 2.55
CA LEU A 26 5.38 6.49 2.71
C LEU A 26 6.35 5.37 2.32
N LEU A 27 6.07 4.13 2.71
CA LEU A 27 6.87 2.98 2.32
C LEU A 27 6.91 2.84 0.79
N LEU A 28 5.77 2.99 0.09
CA LEU A 28 5.72 2.97 -1.37
C LEU A 28 6.60 4.05 -2.01
N ASP A 29 6.58 5.27 -1.47
CA ASP A 29 7.43 6.36 -1.96
C ASP A 29 8.92 6.02 -1.79
N VAL A 30 9.32 5.53 -0.62
CA VAL A 30 10.70 5.10 -0.36
C VAL A 30 11.12 3.97 -1.30
N LEU A 31 10.28 2.96 -1.49
CA LEU A 31 10.59 1.82 -2.36
C LEU A 31 10.67 2.22 -3.84
N ARG A 32 9.86 3.21 -4.28
CA ARG A 32 9.96 3.80 -5.61
C ARG A 32 11.31 4.50 -5.80
N GLU A 33 11.71 5.31 -4.82
CA GLU A 33 12.97 6.08 -4.88
C GLU A 33 14.20 5.17 -4.86
N THR A 34 14.20 4.14 -4.00
CA THR A 34 15.29 3.16 -3.91
C THR A 34 15.26 2.12 -5.03
N ARG A 35 14.17 2.08 -5.81
CA ARG A 35 13.92 1.12 -6.89
C ARG A 35 14.04 -0.34 -6.40
N ASP A 36 13.57 -0.62 -5.19
CA ASP A 36 13.57 -1.95 -4.58
C ASP A 36 12.36 -2.76 -5.05
N HIS A 37 12.49 -3.37 -6.23
CA HIS A 37 11.47 -4.23 -6.84
C HIS A 37 11.08 -5.44 -5.98
N ARG A 38 11.97 -5.96 -5.14
CA ARG A 38 11.67 -7.14 -4.32
C ARG A 38 10.71 -6.77 -3.21
N LEU A 39 11.02 -5.70 -2.47
CA LEU A 39 10.14 -5.21 -1.42
C LEU A 39 8.82 -4.67 -1.99
N LEU A 40 8.82 -4.10 -3.20
CA LEU A 40 7.56 -3.73 -3.88
C LEU A 40 6.67 -4.95 -4.15
N MET A 41 7.24 -6.09 -4.54
CA MET A 41 6.50 -7.34 -4.72
C MET A 41 5.96 -7.88 -3.39
N GLU A 42 6.81 -7.93 -2.36
CA GLU A 42 6.42 -8.42 -1.04
C GLU A 42 5.30 -7.55 -0.44
N LEU A 43 5.37 -6.22 -0.61
CA LEU A 43 4.32 -5.29 -0.19
C LEU A 43 3.02 -5.51 -0.98
N ALA A 44 3.08 -5.68 -2.30
CA ALA A 44 1.90 -5.96 -3.11
C ALA A 44 1.19 -7.25 -2.66
N LEU A 45 1.95 -8.32 -2.44
CA LEU A 45 1.43 -9.61 -1.98
C LEU A 45 0.84 -9.53 -0.57
N ALA A 46 1.43 -8.74 0.32
CA ALA A 46 0.92 -8.56 1.68
C ALA A 46 -0.40 -7.77 1.71
N LEU A 47 -0.61 -6.84 0.77
CA LEU A 47 -1.81 -6.00 0.71
C LEU A 47 -2.93 -6.60 -0.16
N GLN A 48 -2.63 -7.56 -1.02
CA GLN A 48 -3.61 -8.16 -1.92
C GLN A 48 -4.74 -8.96 -1.21
N PRO A 49 -4.46 -9.85 -0.24
CA PRO A 49 -5.51 -10.60 0.43
C PRO A 49 -6.36 -9.68 1.31
N GLU A 50 -7.68 -9.91 1.32
CA GLU A 50 -8.54 -9.27 2.31
C GLU A 50 -8.20 -9.85 3.71
N PRO A 51 -7.83 -9.00 4.68
CA PRO A 51 -7.56 -9.46 6.04
C PRO A 51 -8.86 -9.83 6.75
N GLU A 52 -8.74 -10.72 7.74
CA GLU A 52 -9.83 -11.05 8.65
C GLU A 52 -10.36 -9.76 9.34
N PRO A 53 -11.66 -9.68 9.69
CA PRO A 53 -12.26 -8.45 10.22
C PRO A 53 -11.55 -7.86 11.45
N ASP A 54 -10.96 -8.70 12.31
CA ASP A 54 -10.18 -8.32 13.50
C ASP A 54 -8.75 -7.86 13.20
N LYS A 55 -8.30 -8.04 11.94
CA LYS A 55 -6.97 -7.68 11.43
C LYS A 55 -7.02 -6.57 10.38
N LYS A 56 -8.15 -5.86 10.24
CA LYS A 56 -8.28 -4.70 9.35
C LYS A 56 -7.55 -3.49 9.94
N TYR A 57 -6.32 -3.29 9.47
CA TYR A 57 -5.46 -2.16 9.83
C TYR A 57 -5.44 -1.03 8.80
N LEU A 58 -6.01 -1.26 7.62
CA LEU A 58 -6.13 -0.31 6.52
C LEU A 58 -7.59 -0.26 6.08
N PHE A 59 -8.01 0.87 5.53
CA PHE A 59 -9.27 0.90 4.79
C PHE A 59 -9.17 0.02 3.56
N ASP A 60 -10.22 -0.73 3.25
CA ASP A 60 -10.21 -1.70 2.14
C ASP A 60 -9.83 -1.02 0.81
N SER A 61 -10.38 0.17 0.57
CA SER A 61 -10.08 0.99 -0.61
C SER A 61 -8.61 1.42 -0.68
N GLU A 62 -8.03 1.87 0.44
CA GLU A 62 -6.62 2.26 0.50
C GLU A 62 -5.69 1.06 0.30
N ARG A 63 -5.99 -0.07 0.95
CA ARG A 63 -5.23 -1.31 0.81
C ARG A 63 -5.17 -1.75 -0.66
N GLU A 64 -6.31 -1.81 -1.34
CA GLU A 64 -6.41 -2.23 -2.74
C GLU A 64 -5.65 -1.28 -3.68
N GLN A 65 -5.80 0.03 -3.47
CA GLN A 65 -5.06 1.04 -4.23
C GLN A 65 -3.55 0.89 -4.04
N GLN A 66 -3.10 0.72 -2.80
CA GLN A 66 -1.68 0.56 -2.47
C GLN A 66 -1.11 -0.75 -3.03
N ALA A 67 -1.86 -1.86 -3.00
CA ALA A 67 -1.45 -3.13 -3.60
C ALA A 67 -1.24 -3.00 -5.12
N SER A 68 -2.20 -2.37 -5.82
CA SER A 68 -2.12 -2.13 -7.26
C SER A 68 -0.97 -1.19 -7.64
N LEU A 69 -0.76 -0.14 -6.84
CA LEU A 69 0.36 0.78 -7.03
C LEU A 69 1.71 0.10 -6.81
N ALA A 70 1.85 -0.70 -5.75
CA ALA A 70 3.06 -1.48 -5.45
C ALA A 70 3.46 -2.35 -6.65
N LEU A 71 2.50 -3.11 -7.20
CA LEU A 71 2.73 -3.99 -8.34
C LEU A 71 3.10 -3.19 -9.61
N SER A 72 2.42 -2.07 -9.85
CA SER A 72 2.70 -1.18 -10.99
C SER A 72 4.12 -0.61 -10.92
N LEU A 73 4.54 -0.13 -9.74
CA LEU A 73 5.89 0.37 -9.51
C LEU A 73 6.95 -0.73 -9.67
N MET A 74 6.70 -1.93 -9.17
CA MET A 74 7.59 -3.08 -9.37
C MET A 74 7.84 -3.32 -10.86
N VAL A 75 6.77 -3.40 -11.66
CA VAL A 75 6.87 -3.62 -13.10
C VAL A 75 7.64 -2.50 -13.79
N GLN A 76 7.41 -1.24 -13.40
CA GLN A 76 8.16 -0.09 -13.93
C GLN A 76 9.66 -0.20 -13.61
N VAL A 77 10.01 -0.48 -12.35
CA VAL A 77 11.40 -0.65 -11.92
C VAL A 77 12.10 -1.76 -12.70
N LEU A 78 11.45 -2.91 -12.86
CA LEU A 78 11.99 -4.05 -13.60
C LEU A 78 12.18 -3.72 -15.08
N ARG A 79 11.20 -3.06 -15.72
CA ARG A 79 11.32 -2.60 -17.11
C ARG A 79 12.50 -1.65 -17.30
N SER A 80 12.65 -0.68 -16.42
CA SER A 80 13.77 0.27 -16.49
C SER A 80 15.12 -0.42 -16.30
N ARG A 81 15.24 -1.38 -15.36
CA ARG A 81 16.47 -2.18 -15.19
C ARG A 81 16.79 -3.01 -16.44
N LEU A 82 15.79 -3.63 -17.07
CA LEU A 82 15.98 -4.38 -18.31
C LEU A 82 16.46 -3.48 -19.45
N GLN A 83 15.97 -2.24 -19.53
CA GLN A 83 16.43 -1.28 -20.52
C GLN A 83 17.88 -0.86 -20.27
N GLU A 84 18.25 -0.55 -19.02
CA GLU A 84 19.64 -0.24 -18.63
C GLU A 84 20.62 -1.37 -19.01
N ILE A 85 20.22 -2.63 -18.84
CA ILE A 85 21.02 -3.80 -19.23
C ILE A 85 21.19 -3.87 -20.75
N LYS A 86 20.13 -3.62 -21.53
CA LYS A 86 20.18 -3.62 -22.99
C LYS A 86 21.07 -2.50 -23.52
N ASP A 87 21.01 -1.32 -22.92
CA ASP A 87 21.80 -0.15 -23.33
C ASP A 87 23.28 -0.29 -22.95
N SER A 88 23.59 -1.16 -21.98
CA SER A 88 24.97 -1.46 -21.54
C SER A 88 25.62 -2.64 -22.28
N SER A 89 24.89 -3.32 -23.16
CA SER A 89 25.35 -4.49 -23.94
C SER A 89 25.64 -4.09 -25.39
#